data_AF-A0A315Y3Y1-F1
#
_entry.id   AF-A0A315Y3Y1-F1
#
_cell.length_a   1.000
_cell.length_b   1.000
_cell.length_c   1.000
_cell.angle_alpha   90.00
_cell.angle_beta   90.00
_cell.angle_gamma   90.00
#
_symmetry.space_group_name_H-M   'P 1'
#
loop_
_entity.id
_entity.type
_entity.pdbx_description
1 polymer ?
#
loop_
_entity_poly.entity_id
_entity_poly.type
_entity_poly.pdbx_seq_one_letter_code
_entity_poly.pdbx_strand_id
1 'polypeptide(L)'
;MGFWSKFGHAVSPYYNIIIFVFAIATALVAVMLHQNRQAVDNEIYDWEASSDDLYNVDRVDKIFDSYRKINSNYTLFITLISIFPLLGMLGTVIALLGLDMSTAEAISNAKNNFFGALTSTAWGIIFAVVFKIINARMFADVEDLIQRHLALIKKLRKSGIDESQKQSRL
;
A
#
# COMPACT_ATOMS: atom_id res chain seq x y z
N MET A 1 -26.69 23.09 12.98
CA MET A 1 -25.97 22.17 13.90
C MET A 1 -26.01 20.73 13.34
N GLY A 2 -25.45 20.47 12.14
CA GLY A 2 -26.11 19.52 11.22
C GLY A 2 -25.34 18.37 10.57
N PHE A 3 -24.06 18.13 10.85
CA PHE A 3 -23.37 16.97 10.25
C PHE A 3 -22.31 16.37 11.19
N TRP A 4 -21.51 17.25 11.78
CA TRP A 4 -20.42 16.86 12.69
C TRP A 4 -20.88 16.35 14.06
N SER A 5 -22.03 16.81 14.59
CA SER A 5 -22.56 16.35 15.89
C SER A 5 -23.03 14.89 15.87
N LYS A 6 -23.52 14.39 14.72
CA LYS A 6 -23.88 12.98 14.55
C LYS A 6 -22.67 12.06 14.46
N PHE A 7 -21.54 12.55 13.94
CA PHE A 7 -20.27 11.83 13.97
C PHE A 7 -19.70 11.78 15.41
N GLY A 8 -19.75 12.88 16.17
CA GLY A 8 -19.20 12.93 17.53
C GLY A 8 -19.76 11.87 18.51
N HIS A 9 -21.07 11.55 18.42
CA HIS A 9 -21.70 10.56 19.30
C HIS A 9 -21.61 9.12 18.80
N ALA A 10 -21.40 8.89 17.50
CA ALA A 10 -21.38 7.55 16.92
C ALA A 10 -19.98 6.95 16.82
N VAL A 11 -18.90 7.73 16.74
CA VAL A 11 -17.63 7.20 16.21
C VAL A 11 -16.75 6.49 17.28
N SER A 12 -17.10 6.55 18.56
CA SER A 12 -16.32 6.03 19.69
C SER A 12 -15.78 4.58 19.55
N PRO A 13 -16.57 3.55 19.17
CA PRO A 13 -16.06 2.18 19.03
C PRO A 13 -15.46 1.85 17.65
N TYR A 14 -15.62 2.69 16.62
CA TYR A 14 -15.35 2.30 15.24
C TYR A 14 -13.91 2.56 14.77
N TYR A 15 -13.11 3.37 15.49
CA TYR A 15 -11.74 3.71 15.08
C TYR A 15 -10.85 2.47 14.92
N ASN A 16 -10.94 1.55 15.88
CA ASN A 16 -10.13 0.32 15.88
C ASN A 16 -10.52 -0.61 14.73
N ILE A 17 -11.81 -0.63 14.34
CA ILE A 17 -12.32 -1.45 13.24
C ILE A 17 -11.74 -0.94 11.91
N ILE A 18 -11.74 0.38 11.69
CA ILE A 18 -11.18 0.97 10.46
C ILE A 18 -9.70 0.61 10.33
N ILE A 19 -8.92 0.79 11.40
CA ILE A 19 -7.50 0.44 11.42
C ILE A 19 -7.29 -1.04 11.11
N PHE A 20 -8.12 -1.92 11.68
CA PHE A 20 -8.02 -3.35 11.45
C PHE A 20 -8.38 -3.75 10.01
N VAL A 21 -9.39 -3.12 9.40
CA VAL A 21 -9.73 -3.32 7.97
C VAL A 21 -8.56 -2.89 7.08
N PHE A 22 -7.94 -1.75 7.37
CA PHE A 22 -6.74 -1.31 6.65
C PHE A 22 -5.55 -2.26 6.87
N ALA A 23 -5.41 -2.84 8.07
CA ALA A 23 -4.40 -3.85 8.36
C ALA A 23 -4.60 -5.11 7.51
N ILE A 24 -5.83 -5.62 7.40
CA ILE A 24 -6.15 -6.76 6.54
C ILE A 24 -5.86 -6.40 5.07
N ALA A 25 -6.31 -5.25 4.58
CA ALA A 25 -6.06 -4.82 3.20
C ALA A 25 -4.55 -4.72 2.91
N THR A 26 -3.77 -4.18 3.85
CA THR A 26 -2.31 -4.08 3.72
C THR A 26 -1.64 -5.45 3.72
N ALA A 27 -2.10 -6.38 4.57
CA ALA A 27 -1.63 -7.75 4.59
C ALA A 27 -1.95 -8.49 3.28
N LEU A 28 -3.16 -8.31 2.72
CA LEU A 28 -3.53 -8.86 1.42
C LEU A 28 -2.61 -8.34 0.32
N VAL A 29 -2.34 -7.03 0.29
CA VAL A 29 -1.40 -6.43 -0.67
C VAL A 29 0.02 -6.99 -0.48
N ALA A 30 0.47 -7.19 0.77
CA ALA A 30 1.77 -7.80 1.03
C ALA A 30 1.87 -9.22 0.47
N VAL A 31 0.82 -10.03 0.65
CA VAL A 31 0.73 -11.38 0.07
C VAL A 31 0.71 -11.33 -1.46
N MET A 32 -0.10 -10.43 -2.05
CA MET A 32 -0.15 -10.24 -3.50
C MET A 32 1.20 -9.79 -4.05
N LEU A 33 1.93 -8.93 -3.34
CA LEU A 33 3.29 -8.53 -3.71
C LEU A 33 4.25 -9.72 -3.68
N HIS A 34 4.18 -10.56 -2.64
CA HIS A 34 5.00 -11.76 -2.55
C HIS A 34 4.70 -12.74 -3.69
N GLN A 35 3.43 -12.96 -4.04
CA GLN A 35 3.03 -13.84 -5.14
C GLN A 35 3.48 -13.27 -6.49
N ASN A 36 3.22 -11.98 -6.74
CA ASN A 36 3.63 -11.33 -7.98
C ASN A 36 5.16 -11.33 -8.14
N ARG A 37 5.91 -11.14 -7.06
CA ARG A 37 7.38 -11.24 -7.09
C ARG A 37 7.82 -12.59 -7.64
N GLN A 38 7.27 -13.70 -7.14
CA GLN A 38 7.66 -15.04 -7.59
C GLN A 38 7.29 -15.29 -9.06
N ALA A 39 6.11 -14.82 -9.49
CA ALA A 39 5.71 -14.94 -10.89
C ALA A 39 6.66 -14.17 -11.82
N VAL A 40 6.99 -12.94 -11.44
CA VAL A 40 7.85 -12.03 -12.21
C VAL A 40 9.32 -12.49 -12.23
N ASP A 41 9.82 -13.09 -11.16
CA ASP A 41 11.17 -13.67 -11.11
C ASP A 41 11.32 -14.87 -12.05
N ASN A 42 10.31 -15.77 -12.06
CA ASN A 42 10.26 -16.89 -13.01
C ASN A 42 10.19 -16.41 -14.46
N GLU A 43 9.43 -15.33 -14.74
CA GLU A 43 9.33 -14.73 -16.08
C GLU A 43 10.67 -14.18 -16.57
N ILE A 44 11.48 -13.54 -15.71
CA ILE A 44 12.84 -13.13 -16.09
C ILE A 44 13.70 -14.35 -16.39
N TYR A 45 13.67 -15.35 -15.51
CA TYR A 45 14.54 -16.53 -15.66
C TYR A 45 14.28 -17.24 -16.99
N ASP A 46 13.01 -17.42 -17.35
CA ASP A 46 12.63 -17.98 -18.65
C ASP A 46 13.09 -17.11 -19.82
N TRP A 47 13.07 -15.78 -19.66
CA TRP A 47 13.51 -14.85 -20.69
C TRP A 47 15.03 -14.85 -20.88
N GLU A 48 15.80 -14.87 -19.78
CA GLU A 48 17.26 -14.99 -19.82
C GLU A 48 17.70 -16.34 -20.40
N ALA A 49 17.01 -17.43 -20.07
CA ALA A 49 17.30 -18.77 -20.58
C ALA A 49 16.95 -18.95 -22.07
N SER A 50 15.97 -18.21 -22.59
CA SER A 50 15.48 -18.32 -23.97
C SER A 50 16.16 -17.33 -24.93
N SER A 51 17.45 -17.07 -24.75
CA SER A 51 18.24 -15.94 -25.29
C SER A 51 18.30 -15.78 -26.82
N ASP A 52 17.66 -16.66 -27.62
CA ASP A 52 17.82 -16.72 -29.08
C ASP A 52 16.81 -15.88 -29.89
N ASP A 53 15.76 -15.30 -29.30
CA ASP A 53 14.75 -14.55 -30.07
C ASP A 53 14.31 -13.24 -29.40
N LEU A 54 15.19 -12.25 -29.45
CA LEU A 54 15.05 -10.92 -28.83
C LEU A 54 13.89 -10.07 -29.41
N TYR A 55 13.28 -10.52 -30.51
CA TYR A 55 12.29 -9.75 -31.28
C TYR A 55 10.84 -10.22 -31.11
N ASN A 56 10.57 -11.16 -30.19
CA ASN A 56 9.19 -11.56 -29.92
C ASN A 56 8.44 -10.45 -29.16
N VAL A 57 7.62 -9.70 -29.89
CA VAL A 57 6.86 -8.53 -29.40
C VAL A 57 5.97 -8.90 -28.20
N ASP A 58 5.35 -10.07 -28.20
CA ASP A 58 4.48 -10.52 -27.09
C ASP A 58 5.27 -10.74 -25.79
N ARG A 59 6.55 -11.14 -25.89
CA ARG A 59 7.43 -11.29 -24.72
C ARG A 59 7.90 -9.95 -24.18
N VAL A 60 8.16 -9.00 -25.07
CA VAL A 60 8.54 -7.65 -24.69
C VAL A 60 7.38 -6.97 -23.95
N ASP A 61 6.16 -7.06 -24.47
CA ASP A 61 4.98 -6.49 -23.83
C ASP A 61 4.74 -7.05 -22.42
N LYS A 62 4.92 -8.38 -22.25
CA LYS A 62 4.83 -9.03 -20.94
C LYS A 62 5.84 -8.46 -19.94
N ILE A 63 7.09 -8.21 -20.34
CA ILE A 63 8.11 -7.61 -19.46
C ILE A 63 7.68 -6.21 -18.99
N PHE A 64 7.17 -5.38 -19.90
CA PHE A 64 6.69 -4.04 -19.55
C PHE A 64 5.50 -4.08 -18.59
N ASP A 65 4.54 -4.96 -18.86
CA ASP A 65 3.33 -5.11 -18.04
C ASP A 65 3.68 -5.69 -16.66
N SER A 66 4.56 -6.69 -16.58
CA SER A 66 5.07 -7.26 -15.32
C SER A 66 5.86 -6.26 -14.48
N TYR A 67 6.72 -5.45 -15.11
CA TYR A 67 7.41 -4.34 -14.45
C TYR A 67 6.42 -3.33 -13.85
N ARG A 68 5.43 -2.90 -14.65
CA ARG A 68 4.43 -1.92 -14.19
C ARG A 68 3.63 -2.48 -13.02
N LYS A 69 3.24 -3.75 -13.07
CA LYS A 69 2.48 -4.43 -12.03
C LYS A 69 3.25 -4.56 -10.72
N ILE A 70 4.50 -5.02 -10.74
CA ILE A 70 5.29 -5.16 -9.52
C ILE A 70 5.62 -3.80 -8.89
N ASN A 71 6.00 -2.82 -9.71
CA ASN A 71 6.31 -1.47 -9.24
C ASN A 71 5.06 -0.78 -8.64
N SER A 72 3.91 -0.91 -9.30
CA SER A 72 2.64 -0.35 -8.79
C SER A 72 2.21 -1.01 -7.48
N ASN A 73 2.24 -2.33 -7.39
CA ASN A 73 1.86 -3.05 -6.17
C ASN A 73 2.80 -2.75 -5.00
N TYR A 74 4.10 -2.66 -5.26
CA TYR A 74 5.08 -2.30 -4.25
C TYR A 74 4.87 -0.87 -3.75
N THR A 75 4.63 0.07 -4.67
CA THR A 75 4.29 1.47 -4.34
C THR A 75 3.00 1.53 -3.50
N LEU A 76 1.97 0.79 -3.88
CA LEU A 76 0.71 0.73 -3.14
C LEU A 76 0.92 0.19 -1.71
N PHE A 77 1.75 -0.86 -1.56
CA PHE A 77 2.08 -1.42 -0.26
C PHE A 77 2.74 -0.39 0.66
N ILE A 78 3.79 0.30 0.21
CA ILE A 78 4.48 1.31 1.03
C ILE A 78 3.57 2.51 1.36
N THR A 79 2.66 2.88 0.46
CA THR A 79 1.66 3.93 0.71
C THR A 79 0.65 3.50 1.76
N LEU A 80 0.19 2.25 1.75
CA LEU A 80 -0.72 1.76 2.78
C LEU A 80 -0.07 1.75 4.17
N ILE A 81 1.22 1.42 4.25
CA ILE A 81 1.99 1.51 5.51
C ILE A 81 1.99 2.93 6.07
N SER A 82 2.14 3.95 5.22
CA SER A 82 2.21 5.34 5.66
C SER A 82 0.87 5.93 6.08
N ILE A 83 -0.25 5.30 5.72
CA ILE A 83 -1.60 5.73 6.11
C ILE A 83 -1.91 5.41 7.57
N PHE A 84 -1.36 4.35 8.16
CA PHE A 84 -1.73 3.95 9.53
C PHE A 84 -1.47 5.02 10.61
N PRO A 85 -0.32 5.72 10.64
CA PRO A 85 -0.13 6.82 11.58
C PRO A 85 -1.10 7.98 11.31
N LEU A 86 -1.44 8.24 10.05
CA LEU A 86 -2.41 9.28 9.67
C LEU A 86 -3.82 8.95 10.18
N LEU A 87 -4.25 7.70 10.06
CA LEU A 87 -5.52 7.22 10.63
C LEU A 87 -5.54 7.35 12.15
N GLY A 88 -4.42 7.03 12.80
CA GLY A 88 -4.24 7.18 14.24
C GLY A 88 -4.37 8.63 14.72
N MET A 89 -3.80 9.59 13.97
CA MET A 89 -3.95 11.02 14.25
C MET A 89 -5.36 11.54 13.94
N LEU A 90 -6.01 11.00 12.91
CA LEU A 90 -7.40 11.35 12.60
C LEU A 90 -8.36 10.97 13.75
N GLY A 91 -8.12 9.84 14.41
CA GLY A 91 -8.89 9.44 15.60
C GLY A 91 -8.83 10.48 16.72
N THR A 92 -7.65 11.05 16.99
CA THR A 92 -7.50 12.09 18.03
C THR A 92 -8.15 13.40 17.63
N VAL A 93 -8.04 13.81 16.35
CA VAL A 93 -8.73 15.00 15.84
C VAL A 93 -10.24 14.89 16.01
N ILE A 94 -10.83 13.73 15.67
CA ILE A 94 -12.28 13.54 15.83
C ILE A 94 -12.69 13.54 17.31
N ALA A 95 -11.90 12.92 18.20
CA ALA A 95 -12.16 12.95 19.63
C ALA A 95 -12.11 14.39 20.19
N LEU A 96 -11.17 15.22 19.72
CA LEU A 96 -11.08 16.63 20.11
C LEU A 96 -12.27 17.45 19.59
N LEU A 97 -12.72 17.22 18.35
CA LEU A 97 -13.91 17.89 17.80
C LEU A 97 -15.21 17.49 18.50
N GLY A 98 -15.25 16.30 19.13
CA GLY A 98 -16.39 15.78 19.87
C GLY A 98 -16.40 16.13 21.37
N LEU A 99 -15.50 16.99 21.84
CA LEU A 99 -15.44 17.39 23.24
C LEU A 99 -16.64 18.27 23.60
N ASP A 100 -17.49 17.74 24.48
CA ASP A 100 -18.54 18.49 25.16
C ASP A 100 -18.20 18.55 26.66
N MET A 101 -18.06 19.78 27.19
CA MET A 101 -17.71 20.06 28.58
C MET A 101 -18.89 20.67 29.36
N SER A 102 -20.11 20.59 28.82
CA SER A 102 -21.30 21.25 29.39
C SER A 102 -21.84 20.59 30.66
N THR A 103 -21.59 19.30 30.87
CA THR A 103 -22.10 18.52 32.02
C THR A 103 -21.05 17.52 32.53
N ALA A 104 -21.17 17.09 33.80
CA ALA A 104 -20.27 16.09 34.38
C ALA A 104 -20.31 14.74 33.60
N GLU A 105 -21.48 14.38 33.06
CA GLU A 105 -21.64 13.19 32.22
C GLU A 105 -20.97 13.38 30.84
N ALA A 106 -21.10 14.56 30.23
CA ALA A 106 -20.40 14.90 28.99
C ALA A 106 -18.87 14.86 29.16
N ILE A 107 -18.35 15.34 30.29
CA ILE A 107 -16.93 15.28 30.63
C ILE A 107 -16.43 13.83 30.75
N SER A 108 -17.21 12.95 31.39
CA SER A 108 -16.88 11.52 31.50
C SER A 108 -16.84 10.84 30.11
N ASN A 109 -17.82 11.14 29.26
CA ASN A 109 -17.89 10.59 27.89
C ASN A 109 -16.76 11.13 27.00
N ALA A 110 -16.45 12.42 27.11
CA ALA A 110 -15.32 13.07 26.45
C ALA A 110 -13.98 12.40 26.80
N LYS A 111 -13.75 12.10 28.10
CA LYS A 111 -12.58 11.37 28.56
C LYS A 111 -12.48 9.98 27.90
N ASN A 112 -13.58 9.22 27.89
CA ASN A 112 -13.60 7.89 27.28
C ASN A 112 -13.30 7.93 25.78
N ASN A 113 -13.87 8.91 25.06
CA ASN A 113 -13.58 9.11 23.63
C ASN A 113 -12.11 9.48 23.37
N PHE A 114 -11.51 10.30 24.24
CA PHE A 114 -10.10 10.65 24.13
C PHE A 114 -9.18 9.44 24.33
N PHE A 115 -9.43 8.60 25.34
CA PHE A 115 -8.67 7.36 25.52
C PHE A 115 -8.88 6.35 24.39
N GLY A 116 -10.11 6.28 23.84
CA GLY A 116 -10.40 5.48 22.64
C GLY A 116 -9.57 5.94 21.43
N ALA A 117 -9.49 7.24 21.21
CA ALA A 117 -8.67 7.82 20.15
C ALA A 117 -7.17 7.56 20.36
N LEU A 118 -6.64 7.74 21.58
CA LEU A 118 -5.26 7.41 21.90
C LEU A 118 -4.93 5.93 21.64
N THR A 119 -5.87 5.05 21.97
CA THR A 119 -5.74 3.61 21.69
C THR A 119 -5.68 3.35 20.18
N SER A 120 -6.50 4.05 19.38
CA SER A 120 -6.44 3.96 17.91
C SER A 120 -5.11 4.48 17.36
N THR A 121 -4.54 5.55 17.93
CA THR A 121 -3.21 6.03 17.57
C THR A 121 -2.13 4.99 17.85
N ALA A 122 -2.20 4.34 19.01
CA ALA A 122 -1.27 3.27 19.37
C ALA A 122 -1.35 2.11 18.36
N TRP A 123 -2.56 1.65 18.01
CA TRP A 123 -2.72 0.60 17.01
C TRP A 123 -2.22 0.99 15.62
N GLY A 124 -2.50 2.23 15.18
CA GLY A 124 -1.97 2.75 13.91
C GLY A 124 -0.44 2.71 13.86
N ILE A 125 0.22 3.13 14.94
CA ILE A 125 1.69 3.08 15.03
C ILE A 125 2.19 1.63 15.04
N ILE A 126 1.58 0.75 15.83
CA ILE A 126 1.98 -0.66 15.92
C ILE A 126 1.90 -1.33 14.55
N PHE A 127 0.79 -1.18 13.82
CA PHE A 127 0.66 -1.75 12.48
C PHE A 127 1.66 -1.15 11.49
N ALA A 128 1.86 0.18 11.51
CA ALA A 128 2.86 0.83 10.66
C ALA A 128 4.25 0.23 10.88
N VAL A 129 4.66 0.06 12.14
CA VAL A 129 5.97 -0.53 12.48
C VAL A 129 6.06 -1.98 12.02
N VAL A 130 5.05 -2.81 12.31
CA VAL A 130 5.03 -4.22 11.91
C VAL A 130 5.16 -4.36 10.40
N PHE A 131 4.34 -3.65 9.62
CA PHE A 131 4.42 -3.71 8.16
C PHE A 131 5.72 -3.12 7.61
N LYS A 132 6.31 -2.11 8.27
CA LYS A 132 7.61 -1.58 7.87
C LYS A 132 8.75 -2.57 8.10
N ILE A 133 8.66 -3.40 9.13
CA ILE A 133 9.60 -4.52 9.36
C ILE A 133 9.41 -5.60 8.28
N ILE A 134 8.17 -5.93 7.93
CA ILE A 134 7.89 -6.85 6.81
C ILE A 134 8.46 -6.30 5.51
N ASN A 135 8.22 -5.01 5.24
CA ASN A 135 8.78 -4.31 4.09
C ASN A 135 10.30 -4.37 4.07
N ALA A 136 10.97 -4.14 5.20
CA ALA A 136 12.43 -4.19 5.27
C ALA A 136 13.01 -5.55 4.86
N ARG A 137 12.30 -6.65 5.13
CA ARG A 137 12.72 -7.99 4.65
C ARG A 137 12.49 -8.18 3.15
N MET A 138 11.40 -7.64 2.61
CA MET A 138 11.07 -7.78 1.18
C MET A 138 11.79 -6.76 0.29
N PHE A 139 12.23 -5.64 0.87
CA PHE A 139 12.76 -4.47 0.18
C PHE A 139 13.92 -4.84 -0.74
N ALA A 140 14.92 -5.57 -0.21
CA ALA A 140 16.12 -5.91 -0.96
C ALA A 140 15.81 -6.69 -2.24
N ASP A 141 14.92 -7.69 -2.12
CA ASP A 141 14.60 -8.58 -3.22
C ASP A 141 13.69 -7.91 -4.27
N VAL A 142 12.69 -7.15 -3.82
CA VAL A 142 11.74 -6.48 -4.73
C VAL A 142 12.43 -5.34 -5.47
N GLU A 143 13.28 -4.57 -4.79
CA GLU A 143 14.03 -3.47 -5.40
C GLU A 143 15.03 -3.99 -6.45
N ASP A 144 15.77 -5.06 -6.15
CA ASP A 144 16.68 -5.68 -7.12
C ASP A 144 15.91 -6.16 -8.37
N LEU A 145 14.76 -6.82 -8.18
CA LEU A 145 13.92 -7.29 -9.28
C LEU A 145 13.39 -6.15 -10.15
N ILE A 146 12.97 -5.03 -9.54
CA ILE A 146 12.54 -3.80 -10.22
C ILE A 146 13.70 -3.19 -11.02
N GLN A 147 14.90 -3.14 -10.44
CA GLN A 147 16.09 -2.58 -11.09
C GLN A 147 16.55 -3.42 -12.29
N ARG A 148 16.52 -4.75 -12.16
CA ARG A 148 16.81 -5.67 -13.28
C ARG A 148 15.81 -5.49 -14.42
N HIS A 149 14.51 -5.40 -14.14
CA HIS A 149 13.48 -5.10 -15.14
C HIS A 149 13.73 -3.76 -15.84
N LEU A 150 14.06 -2.71 -15.08
CA LEU A 150 14.39 -1.41 -15.64
C LEU A 150 15.60 -1.46 -16.57
N ALA A 151 16.62 -2.24 -16.22
CA ALA A 151 17.79 -2.43 -17.06
C ALA A 151 17.44 -3.15 -18.38
N LEU A 152 16.61 -4.19 -18.33
CA LEU A 152 16.11 -4.90 -19.51
C LEU A 152 15.28 -3.98 -20.42
N ILE A 153 14.32 -3.25 -19.84
CA ILE A 153 13.51 -2.26 -20.56
C ILE A 153 14.38 -1.21 -21.25
N LYS A 154 15.41 -0.70 -20.57
CA LYS A 154 16.37 0.26 -21.16
C LYS A 154 17.15 -0.35 -22.33
N LYS A 155 17.57 -1.62 -22.24
CA LYS A 155 18.24 -2.33 -23.34
C LYS A 155 17.31 -2.49 -24.54
N LEU A 156 16.07 -2.93 -24.32
CA LEU A 156 15.06 -3.10 -25.38
C LEU A 156 14.77 -1.78 -26.11
N ARG A 157 14.59 -0.69 -25.35
CA ARG A 157 14.42 0.65 -25.94
C ARG A 157 15.62 1.10 -26.77
N LYS A 158 16.84 0.82 -26.31
CA LYS A 158 18.07 1.14 -27.08
C LYS A 158 18.17 0.33 -28.38
N SER A 159 17.63 -0.88 -28.41
CA SER A 159 17.52 -1.72 -29.62
C SER A 159 16.39 -1.31 -30.57
N GLY A 160 15.68 -0.22 -30.30
CA GLY A 160 14.59 0.29 -31.13
C GLY A 160 13.22 -0.36 -30.87
N ILE A 161 13.10 -1.17 -29.82
CA ILE A 161 11.84 -1.80 -29.41
C ILE A 161 11.22 -0.93 -28.30
N ASP A 162 10.16 -0.21 -28.63
CA ASP A 162 9.45 0.75 -27.78
C ASP A 162 7.96 0.36 -27.65
N GLU A 163 7.33 0.71 -26.51
CA GLU A 163 5.89 0.57 -26.25
C GLU A 163 5.03 1.24 -27.35
N SER A 164 5.56 2.19 -28.13
CA SER A 164 4.88 2.79 -29.28
C SER A 164 4.49 1.79 -30.39
N GLN A 165 5.16 0.64 -30.48
CA GLN A 165 4.78 -0.44 -31.41
C GLN A 165 3.45 -1.13 -31.01
N LYS A 166 2.98 -0.94 -29.78
CA LYS A 166 1.69 -1.43 -29.26
C LYS A 166 0.52 -0.56 -29.74
N GLN A 167 0.75 0.74 -29.98
CA GLN A 167 -0.28 1.68 -30.43
C GLN A 167 -0.51 1.71 -31.95
N SER A 168 0.43 1.24 -32.77
CA SER A 168 0.25 1.17 -34.23
C SER A 168 -0.53 -0.07 -34.71
N ARG A 169 -0.87 -0.98 -33.80
CA ARG A 169 -1.57 -2.25 -34.07
C ARG A 169 -2.97 -2.35 -33.46
N LEU A 170 -3.44 -1.29 -32.79
CA LEU A 170 -4.85 -1.10 -32.39
C LEU A 170 -5.54 -0.19 -33.42
#